data_AF-A0A7C6W9D0-F1
#
_entry.id   AF-A0A7C6W9D0-F1
#
_cell.length_a   1.000
_cell.length_b   1.000
_cell.length_c   1.000
_cell.angle_alpha   90.00
_cell.angle_beta   90.00
_cell.angle_gamma   90.00
#
_symmetry.space_group_name_H-M   'P 1'
#
loop_
_entity.id
_entity.type
_entity.pdbx_description
1 polymer ?
#
loop_
_entity_poly.entity_id
_entity_poly.type
_entity_poly.pdbx_seq_one_letter_code
_entity_poly.pdbx_strand_id
1 'polypeptide(L)'
;MGELNGDIPGGEGDVREGGGEREPEGEPEEKEESTGTVNLVQDTDRLGEYLVSEGPITLQVRVENSPCWLRVIADGRAEEETLQPGAEREYTADQELRIRAGNPGSLFLKVKGQDLGPAGKPGIPKDIIISLQ
;
A
#
# COMPACT_ATOMS: atom_id res chain seq x y z
N MET A 1 -83.65 28.62 4.13
CA MET A 1 -82.24 28.67 4.56
C MET A 1 -81.50 27.80 3.57
N GLY A 2 -80.86 28.43 2.59
CA GLY A 2 -80.26 27.78 1.43
C GLY A 2 -78.74 27.71 1.57
N GLU A 3 -78.19 26.61 1.07
CA GLU A 3 -76.77 26.26 1.04
C GLU A 3 -75.97 27.19 0.11
N LEU A 4 -74.74 27.53 0.48
CA LEU A 4 -73.76 28.20 -0.38
C LEU A 4 -72.43 27.45 -0.36
N ASN A 5 -72.00 27.09 -1.57
CA ASN A 5 -70.71 26.50 -1.95
C ASN A 5 -69.59 27.57 -2.02
N GLY A 6 -68.33 27.10 -2.02
CA GLY A 6 -67.09 27.84 -2.34
C GLY A 6 -66.16 27.90 -1.13
N ASP A 7 -64.89 27.52 -1.13
CA ASP A 7 -63.87 27.48 -2.19
C ASP A 7 -62.80 26.42 -1.83
N ILE A 8 -62.25 25.73 -2.84
CA ILE A 8 -60.97 25.01 -2.80
C ILE A 8 -59.99 25.82 -3.65
N PRO A 9 -58.77 26.09 -3.15
CA PRO A 9 -57.61 25.96 -4.04
C PRO A 9 -56.30 25.50 -3.39
N GLY A 10 -55.49 24.85 -4.23
CA GLY A 10 -54.02 24.79 -4.15
C GLY A 10 -53.48 23.56 -3.44
N GLY A 11 -52.72 22.63 -4.02
CA GLY A 11 -51.91 22.69 -5.23
C GLY A 11 -50.45 22.57 -4.81
N GLU A 12 -49.87 21.37 -4.98
CA GLU A 12 -48.44 20.98 -5.06
C GLU A 12 -48.50 19.43 -5.08
N GLY A 13 -47.99 18.66 -6.03
CA GLY A 13 -46.89 18.84 -6.96
C GLY A 13 -46.19 17.47 -6.99
N ASP A 14 -46.50 16.64 -8.00
CA ASP A 14 -45.85 15.36 -8.26
C ASP A 14 -44.40 15.63 -8.70
N VAL A 15 -43.41 15.16 -7.93
CA VAL A 15 -42.05 14.95 -8.42
C VAL A 15 -41.56 13.58 -7.99
N ARG A 16 -41.46 12.70 -8.98
CA ARG A 16 -40.62 11.51 -8.97
C ARG A 16 -39.16 11.95 -9.11
N GLU A 17 -38.30 11.55 -8.18
CA GLU A 17 -36.88 11.32 -8.43
C GLU A 17 -36.57 9.93 -7.85
N GLY A 18 -36.10 8.92 -8.58
CA GLY A 18 -35.30 8.95 -9.78
C GLY A 18 -33.84 8.72 -9.40
N GLY A 19 -33.40 7.45 -9.52
CA GLY A 19 -32.03 7.10 -9.89
C GLY A 19 -30.95 7.21 -8.81
N GLY A 20 -30.19 6.13 -8.68
CA GLY A 20 -28.93 6.17 -7.94
C GLY A 20 -28.47 4.82 -7.48
N GLU A 21 -28.41 3.84 -8.39
CA GLU A 21 -27.34 2.84 -8.31
C GLU A 21 -26.03 3.60 -8.07
N ARG A 22 -25.43 3.39 -6.90
CA ARG A 22 -24.00 3.57 -6.65
C ARG A 22 -23.62 2.31 -5.89
N GLU A 23 -23.38 1.24 -6.65
CA GLU A 23 -22.04 0.87 -7.13
C GLU A 23 -21.14 0.62 -5.91
N PRO A 24 -20.60 -0.60 -5.76
CA PRO A 24 -19.86 -1.00 -4.57
C PRO A 24 -18.75 -0.01 -4.30
N GLU A 25 -18.57 0.39 -3.04
CA GLU A 25 -17.35 1.07 -2.60
C GLU A 25 -16.21 0.14 -2.97
N GLY A 26 -15.56 0.47 -4.10
CA GLY A 26 -14.44 -0.26 -4.61
C GLY A 26 -13.43 -0.40 -3.50
N GLU A 27 -13.24 -1.65 -3.05
CA GLU A 27 -11.92 -2.11 -2.65
C GLU A 27 -10.94 -1.45 -3.63
N PRO A 28 -10.01 -0.61 -3.17
CA PRO A 28 -9.08 0.02 -4.08
C PRO A 28 -8.45 -1.11 -4.87
N GLU A 29 -8.69 -1.07 -6.20
CA GLU A 29 -8.06 -1.94 -7.18
C GLU A 29 -6.64 -2.20 -6.72
N GLU A 30 -6.43 -3.38 -6.15
CA GLU A 30 -5.11 -3.94 -5.97
C GLU A 30 -4.66 -4.17 -7.41
N LYS A 31 -4.10 -3.13 -8.01
CA LYS A 31 -3.48 -3.18 -9.32
C LYS A 31 -2.39 -4.23 -9.20
N GLU A 32 -2.74 -5.45 -9.60
CA GLU A 32 -1.83 -6.50 -9.98
C GLU A 32 -0.99 -5.99 -11.16
N GLU A 33 -0.03 -5.11 -10.89
CA GLU A 33 1.11 -4.90 -11.78
C GLU A 33 2.08 -6.05 -11.54
N SER A 34 1.68 -7.19 -12.10
CA SER A 34 2.58 -8.29 -12.43
C SER A 34 3.54 -7.81 -13.52
N THR A 35 4.79 -7.52 -13.17
CA THR A 35 5.96 -7.78 -14.03
C THR A 35 7.26 -7.65 -13.24
N GLY A 36 7.71 -8.78 -12.70
CA GLY A 36 9.03 -9.00 -12.11
C GLY A 36 8.92 -10.20 -11.17
N THR A 37 9.49 -11.35 -11.52
CA THR A 37 9.30 -12.61 -10.78
C THR A 37 10.00 -12.54 -9.41
N VAL A 38 9.38 -11.84 -8.45
CA VAL A 38 9.79 -11.83 -7.05
C VAL A 38 9.16 -13.04 -6.38
N ASN A 39 9.97 -14.03 -6.04
CA ASN A 39 9.54 -15.23 -5.35
C ASN A 39 9.71 -15.04 -3.85
N LEU A 40 8.63 -15.15 -3.09
CA LEU A 40 8.70 -15.20 -1.63
C LEU A 40 9.22 -16.58 -1.20
N VAL A 41 10.38 -16.62 -0.55
CA VAL A 41 10.98 -17.86 -0.01
C VAL A 41 10.46 -18.13 1.39
N GLN A 42 10.44 -17.10 2.23
CA GLN A 42 10.02 -17.19 3.61
C GLN A 42 9.43 -15.87 4.08
N ASP A 43 8.26 -15.91 4.70
CA ASP A 43 7.71 -14.78 5.45
C ASP A 43 7.40 -15.21 6.88
N THR A 44 8.08 -14.58 7.82
CA THR A 44 7.85 -14.72 9.27
C THR A 44 7.72 -13.33 9.88
N ASP A 45 7.32 -13.26 11.15
CA ASP A 45 7.22 -11.99 11.86
C ASP A 45 8.52 -11.17 11.89
N ARG A 46 9.68 -11.83 11.73
CA ARG A 46 11.01 -11.21 11.87
C ARG A 46 11.91 -11.31 10.66
N LEU A 47 11.53 -12.12 9.67
CA LEU A 47 12.34 -12.35 8.49
C LEU A 47 11.43 -12.49 7.26
N GLY A 48 11.66 -11.65 6.25
CA GLY A 48 11.13 -11.81 4.91
C GLY A 48 12.26 -12.10 3.94
N GLU A 49 12.24 -13.23 3.26
CA GLU A 49 13.22 -13.62 2.25
C GLU A 49 12.56 -13.68 0.88
N TYR A 50 13.15 -12.98 -0.08
CA TYR A 50 12.66 -12.86 -1.45
C TYR A 50 13.79 -13.16 -2.43
N LEU A 51 13.45 -13.83 -3.53
CA LEU A 51 14.35 -14.08 -4.65
C LEU A 51 13.86 -13.33 -5.88
N VAL A 52 14.78 -12.67 -6.57
CA VAL A 52 14.49 -11.96 -7.81
C VAL A 52 15.23 -12.67 -8.93
N SER A 53 14.55 -12.99 -10.04
CA SER A 53 15.17 -13.74 -11.14
C SER A 53 16.05 -12.89 -12.08
N GLU A 54 15.98 -11.57 -11.97
CA GLU A 54 16.69 -10.65 -12.86
C GLU A 54 17.31 -9.50 -12.06
N GLY A 55 18.48 -9.02 -12.45
CA GLY A 55 19.16 -7.87 -11.86
C GLY A 55 19.00 -6.60 -12.69
N PRO A 56 19.40 -5.43 -12.16
CA PRO A 56 19.67 -5.18 -10.75
C PRO A 56 18.39 -5.25 -9.91
N ILE A 57 18.52 -5.52 -8.61
CA ILE A 57 17.43 -5.48 -7.62
C ILE A 57 17.11 -4.02 -7.34
N THR A 58 15.88 -3.59 -7.60
CA THR A 58 15.38 -2.25 -7.24
C THR A 58 14.29 -2.40 -6.19
N LEU A 59 14.53 -1.86 -4.99
CA LEU A 59 13.56 -1.80 -3.91
C LEU A 59 13.16 -0.35 -3.68
N GLN A 60 11.88 -0.05 -3.88
CA GLN A 60 11.25 1.16 -3.41
C GLN A 60 10.63 0.92 -2.04
N VAL A 61 10.83 1.86 -1.14
CA VAL A 61 10.20 1.87 0.17
C VAL A 61 9.45 3.16 0.39
N ARG A 62 8.31 3.07 1.06
CA ARG A 62 7.49 4.21 1.45
C ARG A 62 7.12 4.10 2.91
N VAL A 63 7.18 5.22 3.63
CA VAL A 63 6.72 5.30 5.02
C VAL A 63 5.43 6.09 5.09
N GLU A 64 4.42 5.59 5.80
CA GLU A 64 3.13 6.27 5.93
C GLU A 64 2.86 6.75 7.36
N ASN A 65 2.45 5.88 8.27
CA ASN A 65 1.83 6.30 9.53
C ASN A 65 2.81 6.73 10.64
N SER A 66 4.03 6.21 10.63
CA SER A 66 5.00 6.44 11.71
C SER A 66 6.42 6.32 11.19
N PRO A 67 7.39 7.06 11.77
CA PRO A 67 8.78 6.97 11.36
C PRO A 67 9.29 5.53 11.40
N CYS A 68 10.11 5.17 10.42
CA CYS A 68 10.75 3.87 10.35
C CYS A 68 12.26 4.07 10.22
N TRP A 69 12.99 3.58 11.21
CA TRP A 69 14.43 3.43 11.10
C TRP A 69 14.74 2.23 10.20
N LEU A 70 15.61 2.44 9.23
CA LEU A 70 16.08 1.44 8.27
C LEU A 70 17.60 1.32 8.37
N ARG A 71 18.06 0.09 8.32
CA ARG A 71 19.45 -0.25 8.01
C ARG A 71 19.47 -1.03 6.72
N VAL A 72 20.03 -0.45 5.67
CA VAL A 72 20.11 -1.06 4.34
C VAL A 72 21.54 -1.48 4.06
N ILE A 73 21.72 -2.67 3.53
CA ILE A 73 22.99 -3.19 3.04
C ILE A 73 22.78 -3.58 1.59
N ALA A 74 23.33 -2.79 0.67
CA ALA A 74 23.33 -3.05 -0.77
C ALA A 74 24.73 -3.53 -1.18
N ASP A 75 24.85 -4.78 -1.62
CA ASP A 75 26.10 -5.40 -2.06
C ASP A 75 27.29 -5.18 -1.10
N GLY A 76 27.00 -5.24 0.20
CA GLY A 76 27.99 -5.07 1.27
C GLY A 76 28.23 -3.62 1.73
N ARG A 77 27.60 -2.61 1.10
CA ARG A 77 27.61 -1.22 1.58
C ARG A 77 26.43 -0.99 2.50
N ALA A 78 26.73 -0.66 3.76
CA ALA A 78 25.72 -0.41 4.77
C ALA A 78 25.43 1.09 4.90
N GLU A 79 24.15 1.45 4.97
CA GLU A 79 23.65 2.76 5.32
C GLU A 79 22.49 2.64 6.32
N GLU A 80 22.32 3.67 7.14
CA GLU A 80 21.28 3.71 8.18
C GLU A 80 20.60 5.07 8.12
N GLU A 81 19.29 5.07 7.97
CA GLU A 81 18.50 6.29 7.97
C GLU A 81 17.14 6.09 8.67
N THR A 82 16.59 7.18 9.23
CA THR A 82 15.22 7.18 9.75
C THR A 82 14.32 7.93 8.80
N LEU A 83 13.45 7.19 8.12
CA LEU A 83 12.47 7.75 7.21
C LEU A 83 11.26 8.26 7.99
N GLN A 84 10.80 9.46 7.64
CA GLN A 84 9.62 10.09 8.21
C GLN A 84 8.36 9.68 7.43
N PRO A 85 7.16 9.78 8.02
CA PRO A 85 5.88 9.72 7.31
C PRO A 85 5.88 10.52 6.00
N GLY A 86 5.42 9.90 4.91
CA GLY A 86 5.41 10.45 3.56
C GLY A 86 6.75 10.36 2.82
N ALA A 87 7.82 9.86 3.44
CA ALA A 87 9.09 9.68 2.77
C ALA A 87 9.07 8.44 1.85
N GLU A 88 9.67 8.60 0.68
CA GLU A 88 9.94 7.52 -0.26
C GLU A 88 11.46 7.45 -0.52
N ARG A 89 11.95 6.23 -0.65
CA ARG A 89 13.35 5.94 -1.01
C ARG A 89 13.40 4.78 -1.98
N GLU A 90 14.41 4.80 -2.82
CA GLU A 90 14.75 3.69 -3.70
C GLU A 90 16.17 3.25 -3.39
N TYR A 91 16.34 1.94 -3.24
CA TYR A 91 17.63 1.28 -3.06
C TYR A 91 17.85 0.33 -4.22
N THR A 92 19.10 0.25 -4.68
CA THR A 92 19.48 -0.64 -5.79
C THR A 92 20.67 -1.49 -5.37
N ALA A 93 20.64 -2.78 -5.73
CA ALA A 93 21.74 -3.72 -5.54
C ALA A 93 21.90 -4.64 -6.75
N ASP A 94 23.11 -5.07 -7.05
CA ASP A 94 23.43 -5.98 -8.16
C ASP A 94 23.21 -7.46 -7.80
N GLN A 95 23.46 -7.84 -6.55
CA GLN A 95 23.42 -9.24 -6.10
C GLN A 95 22.50 -9.45 -4.90
N GLU A 96 22.59 -8.56 -3.91
CA GLU A 96 21.88 -8.75 -2.65
C GLU A 96 21.57 -7.42 -1.97
N LEU A 97 20.34 -7.31 -1.49
CA LEU A 97 19.87 -6.20 -0.67
C LEU A 97 19.32 -6.74 0.65
N ARG A 98 19.89 -6.30 1.78
CA ARG A 98 19.38 -6.61 3.12
C ARG A 98 18.89 -5.34 3.81
N ILE A 99 17.67 -5.38 4.34
CA ILE A 99 17.05 -4.25 5.03
C ILE A 99 16.64 -4.72 6.42
N ARG A 100 17.02 -3.99 7.46
CA ARG A 100 16.39 -4.12 8.77
C ARG A 100 15.48 -2.94 9.01
N ALA A 101 14.19 -3.21 9.20
CA ALA A 101 13.19 -2.21 9.50
C ALA A 101 12.86 -2.22 11.00
N GLY A 102 12.98 -1.07 11.66
CA GLY A 102 12.65 -0.90 13.08
C GLY A 102 11.14 -0.84 13.34
N ASN A 103 10.37 -0.27 12.41
CA ASN A 103 8.92 -0.22 12.47
C ASN A 103 8.28 -0.63 11.13
N PRO A 104 8.32 -1.94 10.80
CA PRO A 104 7.92 -2.42 9.48
C PRO A 104 6.41 -2.32 9.22
N GLY A 105 5.57 -2.14 10.26
CA GLY A 105 4.13 -1.93 10.09
C GLY A 105 3.72 -0.57 9.51
N SER A 106 4.66 0.36 9.34
CA SER A 106 4.44 1.64 8.64
C SER A 106 5.30 1.79 7.39
N LEU A 107 6.02 0.72 7.01
CA LEU A 107 6.92 0.67 5.88
C LEU A 107 6.30 -0.21 4.80
N PHE A 108 6.11 0.31 3.60
CA PHE A 108 5.63 -0.43 2.44
C PHE A 108 6.79 -0.70 1.50
N LEU A 109 6.80 -1.89 0.90
CA LEU A 109 7.88 -2.35 0.03
C LEU A 109 7.36 -2.60 -1.37
N LYS A 110 8.12 -2.15 -2.36
CA LYS A 110 7.84 -2.41 -3.77
C LYS A 110 9.13 -2.82 -4.46
N VAL A 111 9.21 -4.07 -4.91
CA VAL A 111 10.42 -4.63 -5.53
C VAL A 111 10.18 -4.78 -7.03
N LYS A 112 11.02 -4.14 -7.84
CA LYS A 112 10.91 -4.17 -9.31
C LYS A 112 9.50 -3.85 -9.84
N GLY A 113 8.80 -2.89 -9.21
CA GLY A 113 7.44 -2.55 -9.62
C GLY A 113 6.35 -3.42 -8.97
N GLN A 114 6.69 -4.57 -8.37
CA GLN A 114 5.75 -5.42 -7.65
C GLN A 114 5.58 -4.92 -6.21
N ASP A 115 4.37 -4.55 -5.85
CA ASP A 115 4.02 -4.19 -4.47
C ASP A 115 4.00 -5.44 -3.59
N LEU A 116 4.71 -5.41 -2.46
CA LEU A 116 4.76 -6.49 -1.47
C LEU A 116 3.93 -6.15 -0.22
N GLY A 117 3.28 -4.98 -0.20
CA GLY A 117 2.53 -4.48 0.92
C GLY A 117 3.40 -4.01 2.09
N PRO A 118 2.83 -3.98 3.31
CA PRO A 118 3.56 -3.60 4.50
C PRO A 118 4.66 -4.63 4.79
N ALA A 119 5.85 -4.14 5.13
CA ALA A 119 7.01 -4.97 5.39
C ALA A 119 6.76 -5.96 6.53
N GLY A 120 5.91 -5.64 7.50
CA GLY A 120 5.59 -6.51 8.62
C GLY A 120 4.63 -5.89 9.62
N LYS A 121 4.70 -6.35 10.87
CA LYS A 121 3.83 -5.87 11.95
C LYS A 121 4.40 -4.63 12.64
N PRO A 122 3.56 -3.70 13.12
CA PRO A 122 4.03 -2.54 13.86
C PRO A 122 4.75 -2.95 15.14
N GLY A 123 5.87 -2.28 15.43
CA GLY A 123 6.64 -2.48 16.66
C GLY A 123 7.46 -3.78 16.76
N ILE A 124 7.43 -4.65 15.75
CA ILE A 124 8.29 -5.84 15.68
C ILE A 124 9.33 -5.61 14.58
N PRO A 125 10.60 -5.36 14.91
CA PRO A 125 11.63 -5.20 13.88
C PRO A 125 11.73 -6.44 13.01
N LYS A 126 11.90 -6.22 11.71
CA LYS A 126 11.95 -7.29 10.70
C LYS A 126 13.16 -7.10 9.78
N ASP A 127 13.85 -8.20 9.51
CA ASP A 127 14.87 -8.29 8.49
C ASP A 127 14.22 -8.70 7.16
N ILE A 128 14.56 -8.01 6.09
CA ILE A 128 14.13 -8.31 4.73
C ILE A 128 15.40 -8.58 3.91
N ILE A 129 15.46 -9.73 3.27
CA ILE A 129 16.59 -10.14 2.43
C ILE A 129 16.03 -10.37 1.03
N ILE A 130 16.62 -9.69 0.06
CA ILE A 130 16.29 -9.82 -1.35
C ILE A 130 17.57 -10.20 -2.07
N SER A 131 17.58 -11.38 -2.68
CA SER A 131 18.74 -11.90 -3.40
C SER A 131 18.41 -12.17 -4.86
N LEU A 132 19.40 -11.99 -5.73
CA LEU A 132 19.30 -12.42 -7.11
C LEU A 132 19.42 -13.95 -7.17
N GLN A 133 18.53 -14.61 -7.93
CA GLN A 133 18.48 -16.06 -8.12
C GLN A 133 19.47 -16.56 -9.18
#